data_AF-A0A318JS38-F1
#
_entry.id   AF-A0A318JS38-F1
#
_cell.length_a   1.000
_cell.length_b   1.000
_cell.length_c   1.000
_cell.angle_alpha   90.00
_cell.angle_beta   90.00
_cell.angle_gamma   90.00
#
_symmetry.space_group_name_H-M   'P 1'
#
loop_
_entity.id
_entity.type
_entity.pdbx_description
1 polymer ?
#
loop_
_entity_poly.entity_id
_entity_poly.type
_entity_poly.pdbx_seq_one_letter_code
_entity_poly.pdbx_strand_id
1 'polypeptide(L)'
;MAVHREGEWLVATRSSHVAYEARPGWHRLSFWPERLVSSSAAVAGLVLAEIANDWNELLWAESPNVEMVWKLLGGQAKTLGMDAFEAVARCEQYEAPARGIDRGVRS
;
A
#
# COMPACT_ATOMS: atom_id res chain seq x y z
N MET A 1 9.88 4.54 11.65
CA MET A 1 9.92 3.67 10.47
C MET A 1 8.49 3.31 10.14
N ALA A 2 7.98 3.63 8.94
CA ALA A 2 6.58 3.38 8.57
C ALA A 2 6.40 2.06 7.80
N VAL A 3 7.47 1.59 7.15
CA VAL A 3 7.53 0.30 6.43
C VAL A 3 8.75 -0.47 6.92
N HIS A 4 8.58 -1.77 7.19
CA HIS A 4 9.67 -2.67 7.57
C HIS A 4 9.57 -4.00 6.81
N ARG A 5 10.65 -4.78 6.82
CA ARG A 5 10.72 -6.10 6.17
C ARG A 5 10.60 -7.21 7.19
N GLU A 6 9.75 -8.20 6.90
CA GLU A 6 9.56 -9.44 7.67
C GLU A 6 9.63 -10.63 6.72
N GLY A 7 10.81 -11.26 6.59
CA GLY A 7 11.03 -12.32 5.61
C GLY A 7 10.82 -11.82 4.17
N GLU A 8 9.83 -12.39 3.49
CA GLU A 8 9.43 -12.03 2.11
C GLU A 8 8.43 -10.85 2.06
N TRP A 9 8.02 -10.33 3.21
CA TRP A 9 7.00 -9.28 3.29
C TRP A 9 7.64 -7.92 3.56
N LEU A 10 7.11 -6.89 2.91
CA LEU A 10 7.17 -5.51 3.36
C LEU A 10 5.84 -5.19 4.04
N VAL A 11 5.90 -4.66 5.25
CA VAL A 11 4.73 -4.43 6.10
C VAL A 11 4.62 -2.95 6.40
N ALA A 12 3.44 -2.39 6.18
CA ALA A 12 3.10 -1.05 6.62
C ALA A 12 2.70 -1.11 8.11
N THR A 13 3.20 -0.17 8.93
CA THR A 13 3.13 -0.29 10.40
C THR A 13 1.74 -0.06 10.98
N ARG A 14 0.94 0.82 10.37
CA ARG A 14 -0.36 1.30 10.87
C ARG A 14 -1.52 0.94 9.97
N SER A 15 -1.25 0.81 8.68
CA SER A 15 -2.21 0.39 7.68
C SER A 15 -2.02 -1.12 7.50
N SER A 16 -3.08 -1.94 7.52
CA SER A 16 -2.95 -3.41 7.46
C SER A 16 -2.39 -3.95 6.13
N HIS A 17 -1.86 -3.07 5.28
CA HIS A 17 -1.34 -3.37 3.97
C HIS A 17 0.06 -3.95 4.02
N VAL A 18 0.30 -4.85 3.08
CA VAL A 18 1.58 -5.53 2.92
C VAL A 18 1.96 -5.62 1.45
N ALA A 19 3.24 -5.80 1.17
CA ALA A 19 3.72 -6.21 -0.14
C ALA A 19 4.52 -7.50 0.00
N TYR A 20 4.17 -8.55 -0.74
CA TYR A 20 4.89 -9.82 -0.70
C TYR A 20 5.82 -9.96 -1.91
N GLU A 21 7.03 -10.44 -1.69
CA GLU A 21 8.04 -10.70 -2.72
C GLU A 21 7.69 -11.99 -3.51
N ALA A 22 7.08 -11.84 -4.68
CA ALA A 22 6.67 -12.96 -5.53
C ALA A 22 7.83 -13.61 -6.30
N ARG A 23 8.89 -12.84 -6.52
CA ARG A 23 10.18 -13.27 -7.07
C ARG A 23 11.22 -12.19 -6.74
N PRO A 24 12.53 -12.48 -6.79
CA PRO A 24 13.56 -11.53 -6.39
C PRO A 24 13.38 -10.13 -7.00
N GLY A 25 13.15 -9.13 -6.15
CA GLY A 25 12.98 -7.73 -6.54
C GLY A 25 11.60 -7.32 -7.08
N TRP A 26 10.63 -8.24 -7.15
CA TRP A 26 9.28 -7.99 -7.63
C TRP A 26 8.23 -8.36 -6.57
N HIS A 27 7.35 -7.43 -6.27
CA HIS A 27 6.39 -7.56 -5.19
C HIS A 27 4.96 -7.45 -5.69
N ARG A 28 4.01 -8.03 -4.96
CA ARG A 28 2.58 -7.77 -5.10
C ARG A 28 2.08 -6.99 -3.89
N LEU A 29 1.37 -5.89 -4.13
CA LEU A 29 0.72 -5.10 -3.09
C LEU A 29 -0.60 -5.74 -2.71
N SER A 30 -0.92 -5.77 -1.42
CA SER A 30 -2.14 -6.40 -0.91
C SER A 30 -3.42 -5.71 -1.40
N PHE A 31 -3.38 -4.40 -1.62
CA PHE A 31 -4.46 -3.60 -2.21
C PHE A 31 -4.45 -3.55 -3.74
N TRP A 32 -3.40 -4.09 -4.38
CA TRP A 32 -3.28 -4.13 -5.84
C TRP A 32 -2.66 -5.46 -6.33
N PRO A 33 -3.30 -6.61 -6.02
CA PRO A 33 -2.69 -7.92 -6.17
C PRO A 33 -2.49 -8.36 -7.63
N GLU A 34 -3.19 -7.74 -8.58
CA GLU A 34 -3.13 -8.09 -10.00
C GLU A 34 -1.82 -7.70 -10.67
N ARG A 35 -1.03 -6.79 -10.08
CA ARG A 35 0.19 -6.24 -10.68
C ARG A 35 1.44 -6.55 -9.89
N LEU A 36 2.50 -6.95 -10.60
CA LEU A 36 3.85 -7.01 -10.05
C LEU A 36 4.52 -5.65 -10.16
N VAL A 37 5.13 -5.20 -9.07
CA VAL A 37 5.81 -3.91 -8.96
C VAL A 37 7.26 -4.09 -8.49
N SER A 38 8.13 -3.12 -8.78
CA SER A 38 9.50 -3.11 -8.24
C SER A 38 9.50 -2.89 -6.72
N SER A 39 10.61 -3.20 -6.05
CA SER A 39 10.76 -2.92 -4.61
C SER A 39 10.51 -1.45 -4.25
N SER A 40 10.97 -0.51 -5.07
CA SER A 40 10.76 0.93 -4.83
C SER A 40 9.29 1.33 -4.92
N ALA A 41 8.58 0.80 -5.92
CA ALA A 41 7.16 1.03 -6.10
C ALA A 41 6.33 0.35 -4.99
N ALA A 42 6.77 -0.83 -4.51
CA ALA A 42 6.15 -1.49 -3.37
C ALA A 42 6.23 -0.64 -2.10
N VAL A 43 7.42 -0.10 -1.79
CA VAL A 43 7.60 0.82 -0.64
C VAL A 43 6.74 2.07 -0.80
N ALA A 44 6.72 2.68 -1.98
CA ALA A 44 5.88 3.85 -2.25
C ALA A 44 4.38 3.56 -2.04
N GLY A 45 3.91 2.39 -2.48
CA GLY A 45 2.52 1.96 -2.25
C GLY A 45 2.18 1.76 -0.78
N LEU A 46 3.10 1.20 0.01
CA LEU A 46 2.90 1.05 1.46
C LEU A 46 2.96 2.39 2.20
N VAL A 47 3.82 3.31 1.77
CA VAL A 47 3.84 4.69 2.30
C VAL A 47 2.53 5.42 1.98
N LEU A 48 2.00 5.24 0.77
CA LEU A 48 0.69 5.77 0.41
C LEU A 48 -0.40 5.26 1.34
N ALA A 49 -0.42 3.94 1.61
CA ALA A 49 -1.37 3.32 2.51
C ALA A 49 -1.25 3.84 3.96
N GLU A 50 -0.03 4.06 4.46
CA GLU A 50 0.20 4.69 5.77
C GLU A 50 -0.38 6.10 5.84
N ILE A 51 -0.12 6.93 4.84
CA ILE A 51 -0.63 8.31 4.79
C ILE A 51 -2.17 8.28 4.71
N ALA A 52 -2.74 7.43 3.88
CA ALA A 52 -4.18 7.28 3.75
C ALA A 52 -4.83 6.85 5.08
N ASN A 53 -4.24 5.88 5.77
CA ASN A 53 -4.73 5.42 7.07
C ASN A 53 -4.56 6.47 8.19
N ASP A 54 -3.44 7.20 8.21
CA ASP A 54 -3.18 8.24 9.21
C ASP A 54 -4.16 9.43 9.09
N TRP A 55 -4.52 9.81 7.87
CA TRP A 55 -5.43 10.94 7.62
C TRP A 55 -6.90 10.50 7.58
N ASN A 56 -7.20 9.30 7.08
CA ASN A 56 -8.53 8.70 7.04
C ASN A 56 -9.59 9.70 6.55
N GLU A 57 -10.68 9.89 7.30
CA GLU A 57 -11.79 10.80 6.99
C GLU A 57 -11.32 12.26 6.74
N LEU A 58 -10.18 12.67 7.30
CA LEU A 58 -9.64 14.01 7.11
C LEU A 58 -9.15 14.25 5.68
N LEU A 59 -8.83 13.22 4.90
CA LEU A 59 -8.47 13.37 3.48
C LEU A 59 -9.59 13.99 2.64
N TRP A 60 -10.82 13.94 3.13
CA TRP A 60 -12.00 14.43 2.42
C TRP A 60 -12.43 15.82 2.90
N ALA A 61 -11.74 16.39 3.89
CA ALA A 61 -12.03 17.73 4.38
C ALA A 61 -11.47 18.81 3.43
N GLU A 62 -12.17 19.92 3.31
CA GLU A 62 -11.70 21.08 2.54
C GLU A 62 -10.71 21.90 3.39
N SER A 63 -9.41 21.70 3.17
CA SER A 63 -8.38 22.56 3.75
C SER A 63 -7.08 22.55 2.94
N PRO A 64 -6.25 23.61 3.03
CA PRO A 64 -4.94 23.66 2.37
C PRO A 64 -3.99 22.52 2.79
N ASN A 65 -4.13 22.03 4.03
CA ASN A 65 -3.34 20.90 4.52
C ASN A 65 -3.69 19.62 3.77
N VAL A 66 -4.97 19.39 3.51
CA VAL A 66 -5.46 18.23 2.76
C VAL A 66 -4.99 18.29 1.31
N GLU A 67 -5.03 19.46 0.67
CA GLU A 67 -4.47 19.62 -0.69
C GLU A 67 -2.99 19.27 -0.76
N MET A 68 -2.20 19.63 0.26
CA MET A 68 -0.79 19.27 0.34
C MET A 68 -0.60 17.76 0.47
N VAL A 69 -1.43 17.10 1.30
CA VAL A 69 -1.40 15.64 1.47
C VAL A 69 -1.74 14.92 0.17
N TRP A 70 -2.78 15.38 -0.55
CA TRP A 70 -3.11 14.83 -1.87
C TRP A 70 -1.97 14.97 -2.89
N LYS A 71 -1.18 16.04 -2.84
CA LYS A 71 0.03 16.17 -3.67
C LYS A 71 1.10 15.15 -3.30
N LEU A 72 1.30 14.88 -2.01
CA LEU A 72 2.23 13.84 -1.54
C LEU A 72 1.78 12.45 -1.98
N LEU A 73 0.48 12.14 -1.79
CA LEU A 73 -0.15 10.90 -2.26
C LEU A 73 0.02 10.73 -3.78
N GLY A 74 -0.20 11.80 -4.56
CA GLY A 74 0.01 11.80 -6.00
C GLY A 74 1.45 11.52 -6.42
N GLY A 75 2.44 12.00 -5.65
CA GLY A 75 3.85 11.66 -5.85
C GLY A 75 4.11 10.16 -5.71
N GLN A 76 3.54 9.52 -4.68
CA GLN A 76 3.65 8.08 -4.47
C GLN A 76 2.87 7.28 -5.52
N ALA A 77 1.62 7.66 -5.80
CA ALA A 77 0.76 7.00 -6.79
C ALA A 77 1.38 7.02 -8.19
N LYS A 78 2.08 8.09 -8.56
CA LYS A 78 2.81 8.16 -9.84
C LYS A 78 3.88 7.08 -9.97
N THR A 79 4.54 6.67 -8.89
CA THR A 79 5.52 5.58 -8.93
C THR A 79 4.89 4.22 -9.25
N LEU A 80 3.59 4.09 -8.97
CA LEU A 80 2.76 2.94 -9.29
C LEU A 80 2.12 3.03 -10.68
N GLY A 81 2.22 4.21 -11.33
CA GLY A 81 1.51 4.51 -12.57
C GLY A 81 0.00 4.63 -12.36
N MET A 82 -0.41 5.16 -11.20
CA MET A 82 -1.81 5.33 -10.79
C MET A 82 -2.14 6.80 -10.56
N ASP A 83 -3.43 7.12 -10.62
CA ASP A 83 -3.95 8.35 -10.06
C ASP A 83 -3.99 8.28 -8.51
N ALA A 84 -3.86 9.43 -7.85
CA ALA A 84 -3.85 9.50 -6.38
C ALA A 84 -5.17 8.99 -5.78
N PHE A 85 -6.30 9.37 -6.37
CA PHE A 85 -7.63 8.96 -5.91
C PHE A 85 -7.81 7.45 -6.08
N GLU A 86 -7.42 6.89 -7.23
CA GLU A 86 -7.48 5.45 -7.47
C GLU A 86 -6.64 4.69 -6.42
N ALA A 87 -5.42 5.14 -6.15
CA ALA A 87 -4.53 4.48 -5.21
C ALA A 87 -5.07 4.52 -3.78
N VAL A 88 -5.63 5.66 -3.33
CA VAL A 88 -6.28 5.78 -2.01
C VAL A 88 -7.51 4.90 -1.93
N ALA A 89 -8.40 4.92 -2.93
CA ALA A 89 -9.61 4.11 -2.93
C ALA A 89 -9.31 2.61 -2.82
N ARG A 90 -8.27 2.13 -3.52
CA ARG A 90 -7.82 0.74 -3.39
C ARG A 90 -7.29 0.42 -2.00
N CYS A 91 -6.60 1.37 -1.36
CA CYS A 91 -6.15 1.19 0.02
C CYS A 91 -7.34 1.09 0.99
N GLU A 92 -8.34 1.98 0.85
CA GLU A 92 -9.52 1.96 1.74
C GLU A 92 -10.42 0.73 1.53
N GLN A 93 -10.50 0.22 0.30
CA GLN A 93 -11.27 -0.99 -0.05
C GLN A 93 -10.52 -2.30 0.29
N TYR A 94 -9.30 -2.22 0.80
CA TYR A 94 -8.55 -3.40 1.17
C TYR A 94 -9.18 -4.08 2.38
N GLU A 95 -9.83 -5.20 2.09
CA GLU A 95 -10.04 -6.22 3.09
C GLU A 95 -8.79 -7.11 3.10
N ALA A 96 -8.12 -7.16 4.25
CA ALA A 96 -7.07 -8.14 4.45
C ALA A 96 -7.63 -9.52 4.12
N PRO A 97 -6.95 -10.34 3.30
CA PRO A 97 -7.35 -11.72 3.12
C PRO A 97 -7.52 -12.32 4.52
N ALA A 98 -8.77 -12.69 4.87
CA ALA A 98 -9.09 -13.28 6.16
C ALA A 98 -8.08 -14.38 6.40
N ARG A 99 -7.23 -14.24 7.43
CA ARG A 99 -6.01 -15.03 7.68
C ARG A 99 -6.15 -16.47 7.17
N GLY A 100 -5.77 -16.65 5.91
CA GLY A 100 -5.57 -17.90 5.23
C GLY A 100 -4.07 -18.07 5.07
N ILE A 101 -3.33 -17.97 6.19
CA ILE A 101 -2.14 -18.79 6.37
C ILE A 101 -2.67 -20.23 6.52
N ASP A 102 -3.31 -20.74 5.46
CA ASP A 102 -3.56 -22.16 5.36
C ASP A 102 -2.29 -22.78 4.81
N ARG A 103 -1.80 -23.74 5.56
CA ARG A 103 -0.52 -24.39 5.36
C ARG A 103 -0.58 -25.18 4.07
N GLY A 104 -0.19 -24.56 2.96
CA GLY A 104 0.08 -25.21 1.69
C GLY A 104 1.48 -25.82 1.59
N VAL A 105 2.05 -26.32 2.69
CA VAL A 105 3.06 -27.39 2.62
C VAL A 105 2.29 -28.70 2.71
N ARG A 106 2.04 -29.29 1.54
CA ARG A 106 1.66 -30.69 1.20
C ARG A 106 0.98 -30.59 -0.16
N SER A 107 1.48 -31.16 -1.25
CA SER A 107 2.13 -32.46 -1.44
C SER A 107 3.11 -32.43 -2.60
#